data_AF-A0A4P2Q7F7-F1
#
_entry.id   AF-A0A4P2Q7F7-F1
#
_cell.length_a   1.000
_cell.length_b   1.000
_cell.length_c   1.000
_cell.angle_alpha   90.00
_cell.angle_beta   90.00
_cell.angle_gamma   90.00
#
_symmetry.space_group_name_H-M   'P 1'
#
loop_
_entity.id
_entity.type
_entity.pdbx_description
1 polymer ?
#
loop_
_entity_poly.entity_id
_entity_poly.type
_entity_poly.pdbx_seq_one_letter_code
_entity_poly.pdbx_strand_id
1 'polypeptide(L)'
;MHLRTLNDGIVASSRQLAAALLAGLGLLASGCGSDSKEGNEAADSPSGCVGGALEADLEAPPLSGPGVDPGTGEVRPRPDGSSYVVSTTYGIPRSGDDVRERYLQYFGAIQEQLASQPGLVALQLGLSASCGSGRTLAVWESSEAMYDFVMSPAHLAAMDAADELLEPGYGVTHWETADPGEISFAEGARRIKAASAR
;
A
#
# COMPACT_ATOMS: atom_id res chain seq x y z
N MET A 1 -37.53 -37.78 0.93
CA MET A 1 -37.31 -38.99 1.76
C MET A 1 -36.30 -39.87 1.04
N HIS A 2 -35.01 -39.73 1.35
CA HIS A 2 -33.94 -40.73 1.19
C HIS A 2 -32.76 -40.26 2.05
N LEU A 3 -32.19 -41.21 2.80
CA LEU A 3 -31.35 -41.01 3.97
C LEU A 3 -29.86 -40.75 3.65
N ARG A 4 -29.26 -39.95 4.55
CA ARG A 4 -27.89 -39.98 5.12
C ARG A 4 -26.89 -41.00 4.57
N THR A 5 -25.64 -40.56 4.36
CA THR A 5 -24.51 -41.02 5.21
C THR A 5 -23.33 -40.03 5.18
N LEU A 6 -22.89 -39.65 6.38
CA LEU A 6 -21.66 -38.92 6.70
C LEU A 6 -20.48 -39.90 6.63
N ASN A 7 -19.31 -39.44 6.19
CA ASN A 7 -18.06 -40.18 6.28
C ASN A 7 -17.15 -39.52 7.32
N ASP A 8 -17.11 -40.13 8.50
CA ASP A 8 -16.14 -39.90 9.58
C ASP A 8 -15.25 -41.13 9.73
N GLY A 9 -13.97 -40.92 10.06
CA GLY A 9 -12.98 -41.96 10.42
C GLY A 9 -11.79 -41.97 9.44
N ILE A 10 -10.53 -41.89 9.87
CA ILE A 10 -9.86 -42.79 10.80
C ILE A 10 -8.77 -42.06 11.63
N VAL A 11 -8.66 -42.51 12.89
CA VAL A 11 -7.75 -42.10 13.97
C VAL A 11 -6.49 -42.99 14.00
N ALA A 12 -5.44 -42.50 14.70
CA ALA A 12 -4.30 -43.21 15.32
C ALA A 12 -3.07 -43.47 14.43
N SER A 13 -1.83 -43.51 14.90
CA SER A 13 -1.15 -43.22 16.18
C SER A 13 0.29 -43.70 15.95
N SER A 14 1.31 -42.93 16.32
CA SER A 14 2.65 -43.48 16.53
C SER A 14 3.47 -42.60 17.48
N ARG A 15 3.50 -43.04 18.74
CA ARG A 15 4.52 -42.70 19.73
C ARG A 15 5.74 -43.60 19.51
N GLN A 16 6.95 -43.06 19.67
CA GLN A 16 8.17 -43.69 20.22
C GLN A 16 9.22 -42.57 20.37
N LEU A 17 9.60 -42.14 21.59
CA LEU A 17 10.70 -42.64 22.47
C LEU A 17 12.08 -42.56 21.76
N ALA A 18 13.18 -42.02 22.29
CA ALA A 18 13.60 -41.62 23.64
C ALA A 18 14.80 -40.62 23.51
N ALA A 19 14.89 -39.59 24.34
CA ALA A 19 15.85 -39.42 25.45
C ALA A 19 17.36 -39.61 25.14
N ALA A 20 18.13 -38.53 25.26
CA ALA A 20 19.50 -38.57 25.78
C ALA A 20 19.81 -37.26 26.54
N LEU A 21 20.03 -37.40 27.85
CA LEU A 21 20.61 -36.42 28.75
C LEU A 21 22.07 -36.13 28.39
N LEU A 22 22.53 -34.90 28.63
CA LEU A 22 23.84 -34.68 29.25
C LEU A 22 23.85 -33.32 29.96
N ALA A 23 24.08 -33.38 31.26
CA ALA A 23 24.26 -32.27 32.18
C ALA A 23 25.64 -31.63 32.01
N GLY A 24 25.72 -30.32 32.24
CA GLY A 24 26.96 -29.58 32.39
C GLY A 24 26.74 -28.36 33.29
N LEU A 25 26.90 -28.58 34.60
CA LEU A 25 26.88 -27.55 35.65
C LEU A 25 28.21 -26.77 35.62
N GLY A 26 28.16 -25.44 35.64
CA GLY A 26 29.32 -24.57 35.82
C GLY A 26 28.93 -23.28 36.54
N LEU A 27 29.49 -23.09 37.75
CA LEU A 27 29.15 -22.08 38.73
C LEU A 27 29.59 -20.64 38.39
N LEU A 28 28.71 -19.70 38.74
CA LEU A 28 28.87 -18.40 39.43
C LEU A 28 30.16 -17.57 39.22
N ALA A 29 29.97 -16.35 38.71
CA ALA A 29 30.65 -15.16 39.22
C ALA A 29 29.66 -13.99 39.31
N SER A 30 29.53 -13.44 40.51
CA SER A 30 28.76 -12.24 40.84
C SER A 30 29.39 -11.00 40.18
N GLY A 31 28.59 -10.26 39.40
CA GLY A 31 28.94 -8.95 38.85
C GLY A 31 27.79 -7.97 39.06
N CYS A 32 28.08 -6.88 39.75
CA CYS A 32 27.19 -5.82 40.18
C CYS A 32 26.77 -4.90 39.03
N GLY A 33 25.50 -4.50 39.01
CA GLY A 33 25.07 -3.16 38.58
C GLY A 33 24.84 -2.94 37.09
N SER A 34 23.58 -2.85 36.69
CA SER A 34 22.91 -1.58 36.36
C SER A 34 21.49 -1.86 35.90
N ASP A 35 20.53 -1.10 36.44
CA ASP A 35 19.14 -1.00 35.97
C ASP A 35 19.12 -0.73 34.47
N SER A 36 18.90 -1.76 33.66
CA SER A 36 18.44 -1.60 32.30
C SER A 36 16.93 -1.49 32.35
N LYS A 37 16.44 -0.26 32.44
CA LYS A 37 15.10 0.11 31.98
C LYS A 37 14.91 -0.53 30.61
N GLU A 38 14.03 -1.53 30.53
CA GLU A 38 13.39 -1.92 29.28
C GLU A 38 12.57 -0.72 28.82
N GLY A 39 13.24 0.19 28.12
CA GLY A 39 12.62 1.19 27.29
C GLY A 39 11.94 0.42 26.17
N ASN A 40 10.61 0.46 26.19
CA ASN A 40 9.77 0.17 25.05
C ASN A 40 10.21 1.12 23.93
N GLU A 41 11.14 0.68 23.07
CA GLU A 41 11.48 1.36 21.83
C GLU A 41 10.23 1.30 20.97
N ALA A 42 9.47 2.39 20.99
CA ALA A 42 8.59 2.71 19.89
C ALA A 42 9.47 2.64 18.64
N ALA A 43 9.13 1.73 17.72
CA ALA A 43 9.81 1.62 16.45
C ALA A 43 9.77 3.00 15.79
N ASP A 44 10.93 3.66 15.75
CA ASP A 44 11.09 4.88 14.96
C ASP A 44 10.70 4.51 13.52
N SER A 45 9.63 5.10 13.01
CA SER A 45 9.33 5.05 11.58
C SER A 45 10.62 5.43 10.86
N PRO A 46 11.13 4.58 9.94
CA PRO A 46 12.42 4.82 9.30
C PRO A 46 12.43 6.24 8.75
N SER A 47 13.30 7.07 9.32
CA SER A 47 13.40 8.49 9.06
C SER A 47 13.78 8.71 7.59
N GLY A 48 12.78 8.76 6.72
CA GLY A 48 12.96 8.78 5.27
C GLY A 48 11.73 8.37 4.46
N CYS A 49 10.83 7.58 5.04
CA CYS A 49 9.59 7.18 4.40
C CYS A 49 8.54 8.27 4.56
N VAL A 50 8.52 9.23 3.64
CA VAL A 50 7.56 10.33 3.61
C VAL A 50 6.99 10.48 2.20
N GLY A 51 5.71 10.84 2.08
CA GLY A 51 5.07 10.97 0.76
C GLY A 51 5.73 11.99 -0.16
N GLY A 52 6.42 12.97 0.42
CA GLY A 52 7.14 14.04 -0.28
C GLY A 52 8.49 13.66 -0.92
N ALA A 53 8.93 12.40 -0.81
CA ALA A 53 10.15 11.88 -1.44
C ALA A 53 9.87 10.49 -2.00
N LEU A 54 10.58 10.07 -3.05
CA LEU A 54 10.49 8.69 -3.54
C LEU A 54 11.37 7.77 -2.70
N GLU A 55 10.84 6.60 -2.42
CA GLU A 55 11.57 5.50 -1.81
C GLU A 55 12.63 4.99 -2.78
N ALA A 56 13.83 4.69 -2.27
CA ALA A 56 14.94 4.25 -3.11
C ALA A 56 14.67 2.89 -3.80
N ASP A 57 13.81 2.07 -3.19
CA ASP A 57 13.37 0.77 -3.68
C ASP A 57 11.92 0.79 -4.19
N LEU A 58 11.39 1.95 -4.58
CA LEU A 58 10.06 2.02 -5.16
C LEU A 58 10.02 1.20 -6.46
N GLU A 59 9.28 0.10 -6.44
CA GLU A 59 9.00 -0.73 -7.59
C GLU A 59 7.61 -0.39 -8.13
N ALA A 60 7.53 -0.10 -9.42
CA ALA A 60 6.27 0.17 -10.10
C ALA A 60 6.29 -0.46 -11.50
N PRO A 61 5.30 -1.29 -11.87
CA PRO A 61 5.10 -1.65 -13.28
C PRO A 61 4.86 -0.39 -14.13
N PRO A 62 5.01 -0.48 -15.46
CA PRO A 62 4.63 0.59 -16.36
C PRO A 62 3.16 1.02 -16.17
N LEU A 63 2.85 2.25 -16.61
CA LEU A 63 1.46 2.71 -16.71
C LEU A 63 0.63 1.73 -17.52
N SER A 64 -0.62 1.53 -17.10
CA SER A 64 -1.58 0.67 -17.77
C SER A 64 -2.94 1.36 -17.85
N GLY A 65 -3.73 1.07 -18.87
CA GLY A 65 -5.07 1.66 -19.03
C GLY A 65 -5.44 1.94 -20.48
N PRO A 66 -6.68 2.37 -20.75
CA PRO A 66 -7.21 2.55 -22.10
C PRO A 66 -6.48 3.65 -22.89
N GLY A 67 -5.94 4.65 -22.20
CA GLY A 67 -5.20 5.76 -22.78
C GLY A 67 -3.71 5.50 -22.97
N VAL A 68 -3.18 4.35 -22.56
CA VAL A 68 -1.77 3.99 -22.73
C VAL A 68 -1.55 3.38 -24.12
N ASP A 69 -0.50 3.82 -24.80
CA ASP A 69 -0.05 3.22 -26.05
C ASP A 69 0.64 1.87 -25.78
N PRO A 70 0.18 0.75 -26.36
CA PRO A 70 0.75 -0.56 -26.08
C PRO A 70 2.15 -0.78 -26.67
N GLY A 71 2.57 0.05 -27.64
CA GLY A 71 3.90 0.00 -28.25
C GLY A 71 4.95 0.76 -27.46
N THR A 72 4.59 1.90 -26.86
CA THR A 72 5.54 2.73 -26.09
C THR A 72 5.38 2.61 -24.57
N GLY A 73 4.21 2.22 -24.07
CA GLY A 73 3.88 2.23 -22.64
C GLY A 73 3.58 3.63 -22.09
N GLU A 74 3.48 4.65 -22.96
CA GLU A 74 3.23 6.04 -22.58
C GLU A 74 1.74 6.40 -22.71
N VAL A 75 1.29 7.40 -21.96
CA VAL A 75 -0.05 7.97 -22.15
C VAL A 75 -0.10 8.66 -23.51
N ARG A 76 -1.12 8.35 -24.31
CA ARG A 76 -1.28 8.98 -25.63
C ARG A 76 -1.45 10.50 -25.50
N PRO A 77 -0.94 11.30 -26.44
CA PRO A 77 -1.12 12.74 -26.41
C PRO A 77 -2.60 13.10 -26.55
N ARG A 78 -3.02 14.17 -25.88
CA ARG A 78 -4.34 14.76 -26.09
C ARG A 78 -4.34 15.70 -27.31
N PRO A 79 -5.52 16.05 -27.86
CA PRO A 79 -5.63 17.16 -28.79
C PRO A 79 -5.06 18.46 -28.21
N ASP A 80 -4.48 19.28 -29.08
CA ASP A 80 -3.89 20.57 -28.71
C ASP A 80 -4.88 21.42 -27.90
N GLY A 81 -4.37 22.04 -26.83
CA GLY A 81 -5.16 22.89 -25.93
C GLY A 81 -5.98 22.15 -24.88
N SER A 82 -5.78 20.83 -24.70
CA SER A 82 -6.39 20.06 -23.61
C SER A 82 -5.35 19.42 -22.68
N SER A 83 -5.71 19.26 -21.41
CA SER A 83 -4.86 18.71 -20.34
C SER A 83 -5.48 17.45 -19.73
N TYR A 84 -4.67 16.55 -19.22
CA TYR A 84 -5.12 15.51 -18.30
C TYR A 84 -5.24 16.07 -16.88
N VAL A 85 -6.03 15.41 -16.04
CA VAL A 85 -5.91 15.51 -14.59
C VAL A 85 -5.12 14.31 -14.09
N VAL A 86 -4.07 14.55 -13.32
CA VAL A 86 -3.26 13.50 -12.69
C VAL A 86 -3.49 13.59 -11.20
N SER A 87 -3.78 12.45 -10.56
CA SER A 87 -3.87 12.34 -9.11
C SER A 87 -2.86 11.34 -8.59
N THR A 88 -2.30 11.61 -7.42
CA THR A 88 -1.37 10.69 -6.77
C THR A 88 -1.69 10.53 -5.29
N THR A 89 -1.40 9.34 -4.76
CA THR A 89 -1.49 9.05 -3.34
C THR A 89 -0.21 8.38 -2.85
N TYR A 90 0.02 8.51 -1.55
CA TYR A 90 1.03 7.82 -0.77
C TYR A 90 0.43 7.41 0.57
N GLY A 91 0.75 6.20 1.05
CA GLY A 91 0.39 5.78 2.40
C GLY A 91 1.22 4.59 2.87
N ILE A 92 1.36 4.46 4.18
CA ILE A 92 1.92 3.28 4.84
C ILE A 92 0.78 2.69 5.68
N PRO A 93 0.39 1.42 5.47
CA PRO A 93 -0.55 0.76 6.34
C PRO A 93 0.01 0.63 7.75
N ARG A 94 -0.82 0.81 8.78
CA ARG A 94 -0.41 0.53 10.15
C ARG A 94 -0.10 -0.96 10.32
N SER A 95 0.73 -1.26 11.31
CA SER A 95 1.08 -2.64 11.64
C SER A 95 -0.09 -3.43 12.25
N GLY A 96 -0.12 -4.74 12.00
CA GLY A 96 -1.11 -5.67 12.57
C GLY A 96 -1.80 -6.51 11.49
N ASP A 97 -2.04 -7.79 11.77
CA ASP A 97 -2.63 -8.70 10.78
C ASP A 97 -4.07 -8.31 10.40
N ASP A 98 -4.91 -7.97 11.38
CA ASP A 98 -6.28 -7.50 11.15
C ASP A 98 -6.31 -6.18 10.35
N VAL A 99 -5.36 -5.27 10.61
CA VAL A 99 -5.21 -4.02 9.86
C VAL A 99 -4.83 -4.30 8.42
N ARG A 100 -3.84 -5.18 8.21
CA ARG A 100 -3.37 -5.56 6.89
C ARG A 100 -4.46 -6.23 6.06
N GLU A 101 -5.26 -7.12 6.65
CA GLU A 101 -6.40 -7.74 5.97
C GLU A 101 -7.44 -6.70 5.55
N ARG A 102 -7.85 -5.82 6.47
CA ARG A 102 -8.79 -4.73 6.17
C ARG A 102 -8.24 -3.78 5.11
N TYR A 103 -6.98 -3.39 5.21
CA TYR A 103 -6.31 -2.54 4.21
C TYR A 103 -6.36 -3.18 2.82
N LEU A 104 -5.98 -4.47 2.70
CA LEU A 104 -6.03 -5.20 1.44
C LEU A 104 -7.46 -5.32 0.89
N GLN A 105 -8.46 -5.47 1.75
CA GLN A 105 -9.87 -5.48 1.35
C GLN A 105 -10.29 -4.14 0.74
N TYR A 106 -10.05 -3.01 1.43
CA TYR A 106 -10.40 -1.69 0.91
C TYR A 106 -9.61 -1.33 -0.35
N PHE A 107 -8.31 -1.63 -0.37
CA PHE A 107 -7.46 -1.37 -1.53
C PHE A 107 -7.86 -2.23 -2.73
N GLY A 108 -8.26 -3.48 -2.51
CA GLY A 108 -8.82 -4.36 -3.55
C GLY A 108 -10.10 -3.80 -4.15
N ALA A 109 -11.05 -3.37 -3.31
CA ALA A 109 -12.31 -2.77 -3.76
C ALA A 109 -12.09 -1.47 -4.56
N ILE A 110 -11.15 -0.63 -4.13
CA ILE A 110 -10.74 0.56 -4.88
C ILE A 110 -10.18 0.19 -6.26
N GLN A 111 -9.29 -0.80 -6.34
CA GLN A 111 -8.71 -1.23 -7.61
C GLN A 111 -9.76 -1.81 -8.56
N GLU A 112 -10.71 -2.59 -8.04
CA GLU A 112 -11.82 -3.12 -8.84
C GLU A 112 -12.68 -1.99 -9.43
N GLN A 113 -12.99 -0.96 -8.62
CA GLN A 113 -13.68 0.23 -9.10
C GLN A 113 -12.87 0.95 -10.18
N LEU A 114 -11.58 1.23 -9.93
CA LEU A 114 -10.69 1.91 -10.88
C LEU A 114 -10.63 1.18 -12.22
N ALA A 115 -10.57 -0.16 -12.23
CA ALA A 115 -10.45 -0.96 -13.45
C ALA A 115 -11.63 -0.75 -14.44
N SER A 116 -12.78 -0.28 -13.96
CA SER A 116 -13.98 -0.04 -14.77
C SER A 116 -14.43 1.42 -14.76
N GLN A 117 -13.67 2.32 -14.11
CA GLN A 117 -14.08 3.69 -13.87
C GLN A 117 -14.09 4.51 -15.18
N PRO A 118 -15.25 5.10 -15.56
CA PRO A 118 -15.31 6.02 -16.69
C PRO A 118 -14.35 7.20 -16.54
N GLY A 119 -13.67 7.54 -17.63
CA GLY A 119 -12.72 8.66 -17.69
C GLY A 119 -11.34 8.39 -17.06
N LEU A 120 -11.09 7.19 -16.52
CA LEU A 120 -9.72 6.76 -16.20
C LEU A 120 -8.95 6.49 -17.50
N VAL A 121 -7.83 7.19 -17.66
CA VAL A 121 -6.95 7.12 -18.85
C VAL A 121 -5.81 6.14 -18.60
N ALA A 122 -5.17 6.23 -17.44
CA ALA A 122 -4.06 5.37 -17.07
C ALA A 122 -3.93 5.25 -15.54
N LEU A 123 -3.32 4.16 -15.09
CA LEU A 123 -3.05 3.85 -13.69
C LEU A 123 -1.65 3.24 -13.57
N GLN A 124 -0.93 3.65 -12.54
CA GLN A 124 0.30 3.03 -12.09
C GLN A 124 0.24 2.87 -10.57
N LEU A 125 0.57 1.67 -10.10
CA LEU A 125 0.70 1.37 -8.67
C LEU A 125 2.17 1.17 -8.37
N GLY A 126 2.62 1.66 -7.23
CA GLY A 126 4.00 1.51 -6.77
C GLY A 126 4.02 1.00 -5.34
N LEU A 127 5.01 0.17 -5.02
CA LEU A 127 5.24 -0.36 -3.67
C LEU A 127 6.71 -0.21 -3.31
N SER A 128 6.99 0.09 -2.04
CA SER A 128 8.33 0.03 -1.48
C SER A 128 8.33 -0.99 -0.35
N ALA A 129 9.19 -1.99 -0.46
CA ALA A 129 9.32 -3.02 0.57
C ALA A 129 9.99 -2.47 1.83
N SER A 130 10.98 -1.59 1.66
CA SER A 130 11.74 -1.01 2.77
C SER A 130 10.90 -0.05 3.61
N CYS A 131 9.99 0.71 2.98
CA CYS A 131 9.08 1.62 3.67
C CYS A 131 7.72 1.00 4.02
N GLY A 132 7.39 -0.16 3.46
CA GLY A 132 6.04 -0.72 3.52
C GLY A 132 4.97 0.20 2.92
N SER A 133 5.38 1.13 2.05
CA SER A 133 4.49 2.15 1.48
C SER A 133 3.87 1.70 0.16
N GLY A 134 2.68 2.23 -0.13
CA GLY A 134 2.04 2.17 -1.43
C GLY A 134 1.87 3.54 -2.04
N ARG A 135 1.97 3.61 -3.37
CA ARG A 135 1.67 4.79 -4.18
C ARG A 135 0.69 4.47 -5.29
N THR A 136 -0.20 5.41 -5.57
CA THR A 136 -1.04 5.38 -6.77
C THR A 136 -0.74 6.61 -7.62
N LEU A 137 -0.69 6.44 -8.93
CA LEU A 137 -0.70 7.52 -9.93
C LEU A 137 -1.82 7.19 -10.92
N ALA A 138 -2.86 8.01 -10.93
CA ALA A 138 -3.98 7.86 -11.85
C ALA A 138 -4.09 9.09 -12.75
N VAL A 139 -4.37 8.84 -14.02
CA VAL A 139 -4.55 9.85 -15.06
C VAL A 139 -6.00 9.82 -15.50
N TRP A 140 -6.62 10.99 -15.56
CA TRP A 140 -8.04 11.19 -15.79
C TRP A 140 -8.24 12.12 -16.98
N GLU A 141 -9.32 11.89 -17.73
CA GLU A 141 -9.69 12.77 -18.83
C GLU A 141 -10.20 14.14 -18.36
N SER A 142 -10.66 14.25 -17.12
CA SER A 142 -11.20 15.46 -16.52
C SER A 142 -11.20 15.41 -14.99
N SER A 143 -11.35 16.57 -14.36
CA SER A 143 -11.54 16.66 -12.91
C SER A 143 -12.88 16.02 -12.48
N GLU A 144 -13.90 16.11 -13.33
CA GLU A 144 -15.21 15.49 -13.09
C GLU A 144 -15.09 13.97 -12.98
N ALA A 145 -14.43 13.31 -13.94
CA ALA A 145 -14.21 11.87 -13.91
C ALA A 145 -13.41 11.41 -12.68
N MET A 146 -12.40 12.19 -12.27
CA MET A 146 -11.66 11.95 -11.03
C MET A 146 -12.57 12.04 -9.80
N TYR A 147 -13.39 13.09 -9.70
CA TYR A 147 -14.28 13.27 -8.56
C TYR A 147 -15.42 12.25 -8.51
N ASP A 148 -15.92 11.78 -9.66
CA ASP A 148 -16.87 10.67 -9.72
C ASP A 148 -16.30 9.41 -9.08
N PHE A 149 -15.02 9.12 -9.30
CA PHE A 149 -14.32 8.03 -8.60
C PHE A 149 -14.13 8.31 -7.11
N VAL A 150 -13.67 9.51 -6.74
CA VAL A 150 -13.43 9.89 -5.33
C VAL A 150 -14.72 9.78 -4.50
N MET A 151 -15.86 10.07 -5.12
CA MET A 151 -17.19 9.98 -4.51
C MET A 151 -17.84 8.60 -4.66
N SER A 152 -17.14 7.61 -5.25
CA SER A 152 -17.64 6.25 -5.37
C SER A 152 -17.76 5.58 -4.00
N PRO A 153 -18.69 4.62 -3.81
CA PRO A 153 -18.86 3.93 -2.54
C PRO A 153 -17.59 3.25 -2.02
N ALA A 154 -16.79 2.65 -2.91
CA ALA A 154 -15.55 1.98 -2.53
C ALA A 154 -14.50 2.96 -1.98
N HIS A 155 -14.33 4.11 -2.64
CA HIS A 155 -13.39 5.14 -2.19
C HIS A 155 -13.86 5.79 -0.88
N LEU A 156 -15.14 6.14 -0.77
CA LEU A 156 -15.71 6.72 0.46
C LEU A 156 -15.55 5.77 1.67
N ALA A 157 -15.82 4.47 1.50
CA ALA A 157 -15.66 3.51 2.58
C ALA A 157 -14.18 3.36 3.02
N ALA A 158 -13.23 3.47 2.09
CA ALA A 158 -11.81 3.47 2.42
C ALA A 158 -11.38 4.76 3.14
N MET A 159 -11.92 5.92 2.74
CA MET A 159 -11.67 7.21 3.39
C MET A 159 -12.17 7.20 4.84
N ASP A 160 -13.36 6.64 5.11
CA ASP A 160 -13.89 6.50 6.46
C ASP A 160 -13.00 5.64 7.37
N ALA A 161 -12.24 4.70 6.78
CA ALA A 161 -11.32 3.82 7.51
C ALA A 161 -9.85 4.31 7.50
N ALA A 162 -9.53 5.40 6.81
CA ALA A 162 -8.13 5.76 6.52
C ALA A 162 -7.32 6.02 7.79
N ASP A 163 -7.87 6.75 8.77
CA ASP A 163 -7.15 7.10 10.00
C ASP A 163 -6.86 5.87 10.88
N GLU A 164 -7.68 4.82 10.78
CA GLU A 164 -7.47 3.54 11.48
C GLU A 164 -6.47 2.64 10.77
N LEU A 165 -6.36 2.76 9.44
CA LEU A 165 -5.62 1.80 8.61
C LEU A 165 -4.26 2.33 8.14
N LEU A 166 -4.06 3.65 8.09
CA LEU A 166 -2.83 4.28 7.61
C LEU A 166 -2.08 4.98 8.74
N GLU A 167 -0.76 4.94 8.66
CA GLU A 167 0.11 5.76 9.48
C GLU A 167 -0.13 7.26 9.19
N PRO A 168 0.08 8.15 10.17
CA PRO A 168 0.08 9.59 9.93
C PRO A 168 1.06 9.97 8.82
N GLY A 169 0.70 10.98 8.03
CA GLY A 169 1.52 11.43 6.89
C GLY A 169 1.23 10.73 5.57
N TYR A 170 0.10 10.01 5.46
CA TYR A 170 -0.49 9.70 4.15
C TYR A 170 -0.71 11.01 3.37
N GLY A 171 -0.53 10.94 2.06
CA GLY A 171 -0.54 12.12 1.18
C GLY A 171 -1.38 11.90 -0.04
N VAL A 172 -2.14 12.92 -0.43
CA VAL A 172 -2.91 12.95 -1.67
C VAL A 172 -2.79 14.32 -2.32
N THR A 173 -2.70 14.36 -3.64
CA THR A 173 -2.77 15.60 -4.42
C THR A 173 -3.17 15.30 -5.85
N HIS A 174 -3.60 16.32 -6.58
CA HIS A 174 -3.88 16.23 -8.00
C HIS A 174 -3.48 17.52 -8.73
N TRP A 175 -3.29 17.43 -10.04
CA TRP A 175 -2.93 18.56 -10.90
C TRP A 175 -3.38 18.35 -12.32
N GLU A 176 -3.48 19.44 -13.08
CA GLU A 176 -3.67 19.40 -14.51
C GLU A 176 -2.32 19.48 -15.22
N THR A 177 -2.15 18.70 -16.29
CA THR A 177 -0.97 18.79 -17.15
C THR A 177 -1.26 18.39 -18.59
N ALA A 178 -0.60 19.06 -19.52
CA ALA A 178 -0.51 18.64 -20.92
C ALA A 178 0.86 18.04 -21.25
N ASP A 179 1.80 18.07 -20.30
CA ASP A 179 3.16 17.54 -20.47
C ASP A 179 3.19 16.08 -19.98
N PRO A 180 3.45 15.10 -20.86
CA PRO A 180 3.58 13.70 -20.43
C PRO A 180 4.71 13.48 -19.43
N GLY A 181 5.76 14.34 -19.41
CA GLY A 181 6.85 14.26 -18.44
C GLY A 181 6.41 14.56 -16.99
N GLU A 182 5.29 15.25 -16.81
CA GLU A 182 4.71 15.50 -15.48
C GLU A 182 3.85 14.32 -14.98
N ILE A 183 3.56 13.31 -15.82
CA ILE A 183 2.82 12.10 -15.42
C ILE A 183 3.79 11.10 -14.80
N SER A 184 4.22 11.34 -13.57
CA SER A 184 5.18 10.46 -12.88
C SER A 184 5.05 10.49 -11.35
N PHE A 185 5.50 9.42 -10.69
CA PHE A 185 5.63 9.40 -9.24
C PHE A 185 6.59 10.46 -8.72
N ALA A 186 7.66 10.77 -9.45
CA ALA A 186 8.62 11.80 -9.05
C ALA A 186 7.94 13.18 -8.96
N GLU A 187 7.10 13.52 -9.94
CA GLU A 187 6.30 14.73 -9.87
C GLU A 187 5.26 14.67 -8.75
N GLY A 188 4.59 13.53 -8.59
CA GLY A 188 3.64 13.30 -7.51
C GLY A 188 4.25 13.54 -6.12
N ALA A 189 5.43 12.98 -5.84
CA ALA A 189 6.13 13.18 -4.58
C ALA A 189 6.49 14.65 -4.35
N ARG A 190 6.98 15.36 -5.38
CA ARG A 190 7.25 16.81 -5.29
C ARG A 190 5.98 17.59 -4.89
N ARG A 191 4.84 17.24 -5.47
CA ARG A 191 3.56 17.92 -5.18
C ARG A 191 3.00 17.57 -3.81
N ILE A 192 3.10 16.32 -3.36
CA ILE A 192 2.73 15.94 -1.98
C ILE A 192 3.57 16.75 -0.97
N LYS A 193 4.88 16.87 -1.21
CA LYS A 193 5.76 17.70 -0.37
C LYS A 193 5.29 19.15 -0.29
N ALA A 194 4.94 19.73 -1.44
CA ALA A 194 4.48 21.12 -1.50
C ALA A 194 3.11 21.32 -0.84
N ALA A 195 2.20 20.34 -0.92
CA ALA A 195 0.90 20.39 -0.29
C ALA A 195 0.98 20.28 1.24
N SER A 196 1.90 19.46 1.75
CA SER A 196 2.09 19.22 3.19
C SER A 196 2.78 20.37 3.93
N ALA A 197 3.30 21.37 3.21
CA ALA A 197 3.96 22.54 3.77
C ALA A 197 3.02 23.75 3.99
N ARG A 198 1.72 23.59 3.71
CA ARG A 198 0.69 24.61 3.85
C ARG A 198 -0.06 24.45 5.17
#